data_AF-A0A369AVF0-F1
#
_entry.id   AF-A0A369AVF0-F1
#
_cell.length_a   1.000
_cell.length_b   1.000
_cell.length_c   1.000
_cell.angle_alpha   90.00
_cell.angle_beta   90.00
_cell.angle_gamma   90.00
#
_symmetry.space_group_name_H-M   'P 1'
#
loop_
_entity.id
_entity.type
_entity.pdbx_description
1 polymer ?
#
loop_
_entity_poly.entity_id
_entity_poly.type
_entity_poly.pdbx_seq_one_letter_code
_entity_poly.pdbx_strand_id
1 'polypeptide(L)' 'MNTGLVILFIAIALVVGAVGGFFLAKKTFENQLEKNPPVNEDMLRMMMSQMGQKPSEKKIRQMMQNMKAQNTNKKK' A
#
# COMPACT_ATOMS: atom_id res chain seq x y z
N MET A 1 -7.14 41.48 -20.62
CA MET A 1 -6.90 40.26 -19.82
C MET A 1 -6.19 39.26 -20.71
N ASN A 2 -5.02 38.75 -20.32
CA ASN A 2 -4.23 37.89 -21.20
C ASN A 2 -4.59 36.41 -20.97
N THR A 3 -5.63 35.96 -21.67
CA THR A 3 -6.29 34.66 -21.48
C THR A 3 -5.33 33.47 -21.66
N GLY A 4 -4.29 33.61 -22.50
CA GLY A 4 -3.28 32.57 -22.71
C GLY A 4 -2.40 32.30 -21.48
N LEU A 5 -2.04 33.33 -20.71
CA LEU A 5 -1.29 33.16 -19.45
C LEU A 5 -2.11 32.43 -18.40
N VAL A 6 -3.41 32.73 -18.32
CA VAL A 6 -4.32 32.08 -17.37
C VAL A 6 -4.41 30.57 -17.65
N ILE A 7 -4.55 30.19 -18.92
CA ILE A 7 -4.61 28.77 -19.33
C ILE A 7 -3.30 28.05 -18.99
N LEU A 8 -2.15 28.68 -19.20
CA LEU A 8 -0.85 28.10 -18.87
C LEU A 8 -0.69 27.85 -17.36
N PHE A 9 -1.10 28.81 -16.52
CA PHE A 9 -1.07 28.64 -15.06
C PHE A 9 -2.00 27.53 -14.57
N ILE A 10 -3.21 27.42 -15.15
CA ILE A 10 -4.15 26.35 -14.82
C ILE A 10 -3.56 24.98 -15.20
N ALA A 11 -2.95 24.87 -16.38
CA ALA A 11 -2.32 23.62 -16.82
C ALA A 11 -1.17 23.19 -15.89
N ILE A 12 -0.30 24.13 -15.49
CA ILE A 12 0.79 23.85 -14.55
C ILE A 12 0.23 23.47 -13.17
N ALA A 13 -0.78 24.18 -12.67
CA ALA A 13 -1.41 23.87 -11.39
C ALA A 13 -2.05 22.48 -11.38
N LEU A 14 -2.67 22.04 -12.47
CA LEU A 14 -3.20 20.69 -12.61
C LEU A 14 -2.10 19.62 -12.57
N VAL A 15 -0.99 19.84 -13.27
CA VAL A 15 0.13 18.89 -13.28
C VAL A 15 0.78 18.81 -11.90
N VAL A 16 1.06 19.96 -11.27
CA VAL A 16 1.65 20.01 -9.93
C VAL A 16 0.70 19.42 -8.89
N GLY A 17 -0.60 19.70 -8.98
CA GLY A 17 -1.62 19.13 -8.10
C GLY A 17 -1.75 17.62 -8.25
N ALA A 18 -1.72 17.10 -9.49
CA ALA A 18 -1.77 15.66 -9.75
C ALA A 18 -0.54 14.93 -9.23
N VAL A 19 0.67 15.44 -9.52
CA VAL A 19 1.93 14.83 -9.07
C VAL A 19 2.07 14.93 -7.55
N GLY A 20 1.81 16.10 -6.98
CA GLY A 20 1.86 16.34 -5.53
C GLY A 20 0.83 15.50 -4.77
N GLY A 21 -0.42 15.46 -5.27
CA GLY A 21 -1.50 14.65 -4.70
C GLY A 21 -1.19 13.16 -4.76
N PHE A 22 -0.67 12.66 -5.88
CA PHE A 22 -0.29 11.25 -6.03
C PHE A 22 0.81 10.83 -5.06
N PHE A 23 1.87 11.63 -4.93
CA PHE A 23 2.96 11.34 -4.00
C PHE A 23 2.53 11.38 -2.53
N LEU A 24 1.71 12.37 -2.15
CA LEU A 24 1.16 12.48 -0.80
C LEU A 24 0.22 11.31 -0.48
N ALA A 25 -0.67 10.95 -1.41
CA ALA A 25 -1.55 9.81 -1.25
C ALA A 25 -0.75 8.51 -1.11
N LYS A 26 0.26 8.28 -1.97
CA LYS A 26 1.15 7.12 -1.90
C LYS A 26 1.81 7.01 -0.53
N LYS A 27 2.46 8.08 -0.06
CA LYS A 27 3.16 8.08 1.23
C LYS A 27 2.20 7.85 2.40
N THR A 28 1.01 8.46 2.34
CA THR A 28 -0.02 8.28 3.36
C THR A 28 -0.55 6.85 3.40
N PHE A 29 -0.77 6.23 2.24
CA PHE A 29 -1.19 4.84 2.13
C PHE A 29 -0.15 3.87 2.66
N GLU A 30 1.12 4.06 2.29
CA GLU A 30 2.23 3.24 2.80
C GLU A 30 2.32 3.31 4.34
N ASN A 31 2.27 4.52 4.90
CA ASN A 31 2.27 4.72 6.36
C ASN A 31 1.07 4.08 7.06
N GLN A 32 -0.11 4.05 6.42
CA GLN A 32 -1.29 3.37 6.98
C GLN A 32 -1.14 1.85 6.96
N LEU A 33 -0.63 1.29 5.87
CA LEU A 33 -0.36 -0.15 5.74
C LEU A 33 0.76 -0.62 6.67
N GLU A 34 1.70 0.25 7.04
CA GLU A 34 2.72 -0.07 8.05
C GLU A 34 2.16 -0.13 9.46
N LYS A 35 1.25 0.80 9.81
CA LYS A 35 0.63 0.86 11.14
C LYS A 35 -0.38 -0.28 11.35
N ASN A 36 -1.09 -0.68 10.30
CA ASN A 36 -1.99 -1.85 10.30
C ASN A 36 -1.57 -2.78 9.17
N PRO A 37 -0.64 -3.73 9.42
CA PRO A 37 -0.12 -4.61 8.38
C PRO A 37 -1.26 -5.34 7.68
N PRO A 38 -1.25 -5.43 6.33
CA PRO A 38 -2.33 -6.03 5.56
C PRO A 38 -2.51 -7.54 5.83
N VAL A 39 -1.64 -8.14 6.63
CA VAL A 39 -1.63 -9.57 6.93
C VAL A 39 -1.43 -9.78 8.43
N ASN A 40 -2.45 -10.31 9.08
CA ASN A 40 -2.41 -10.80 10.45
C ASN A 40 -2.60 -12.34 10.46
N GLU A 41 -2.38 -12.98 11.60
CA GLU A 41 -2.46 -14.44 11.74
C GLU A 41 -3.86 -14.96 11.44
N ASP A 42 -4.89 -14.20 11.82
CA ASP A 42 -6.30 -14.52 11.58
C ASP A 42 -6.67 -14.50 10.09
N MET A 43 -6.16 -13.53 9.32
CA MET A 43 -6.35 -13.48 7.86
C MET A 43 -5.64 -14.64 7.17
N LEU A 44 -4.45 -15.03 7.63
CA LEU A 44 -3.75 -16.22 7.11
C LEU A 44 -4.49 -17.51 7.46
N ARG A 45 -5.07 -17.58 8.66
CA ARG A 45 -5.92 -18.67 9.11
C ARG A 45 -7.18 -18.78 8.25
N MET A 46 -7.86 -17.65 8.02
CA MET A 46 -9.02 -17.56 7.13
C MET A 46 -8.65 -17.95 5.70
N MET A 47 -7.55 -17.42 5.15
CA MET A 47 -7.08 -17.75 3.81
C MET A 47 -6.76 -19.24 3.64
N MET A 48 -6.07 -19.85 4.60
CA MET A 48 -5.82 -21.30 4.57
C MET A 48 -7.09 -22.14 4.74
N SER A 49 -8.00 -21.70 5.62
CA SER A 49 -9.28 -22.37 5.81
C SER A 49 -10.18 -22.30 4.57
N GLN A 50 -10.17 -21.18 3.85
CA GLN A 50 -10.89 -21.00 2.57
C GLN A 50 -10.32 -21.89 1.47
N MET A 51 -9.01 -22.19 1.51
CA MET A 51 -8.35 -23.12 0.59
C MET A 51 -8.52 -24.60 0.98
N GLY A 52 -9.31 -24.92 2.01
CA GLY A 52 -9.49 -26.29 2.50
C GLY A 52 -8.24 -26.90 3.16
N GLN A 53 -7.20 -26.10 3.41
CA GLN A 53 -6.03 -26.54 4.19
C GLN A 53 -6.32 -26.39 5.67
N LYS A 54 -6.02 -27.43 6.45
CA LYS A 54 -6.07 -27.36 7.92
C LYS A 54 -5.10 -26.26 8.40
N PRO A 55 -5.59 -25.19 9.05
CA PRO A 55 -4.71 -24.15 9.55
C PRO A 55 -3.85 -24.72 10.68
N SER A 56 -2.57 -24.96 10.40
CA SER A 56 -1.59 -25.31 11.44
C SER A 56 -0.95 -24.02 11.93
N GLU A 57 -1.09 -23.72 13.23
CA GLU A 57 -0.51 -22.54 13.89
C GLU A 57 0.98 -22.35 13.59
N LYS A 58 1.73 -23.46 13.54
CA LYS A 58 3.16 -23.44 13.20
C LYS A 58 3.40 -22.95 11.77
N LYS A 59 2.56 -23.39 10.82
CA LYS A 59 2.64 -23.00 9.41
C LYS A 59 2.19 -21.55 9.21
N ILE A 60 1.16 -21.09 9.93
CA ILE A 60 0.75 -19.68 9.94
C ILE A 60 1.92 -18.79 10.37
N ARG A 61 2.55 -19.14 11.50
CA ARG A 61 3.65 -18.36 12.07
C ARG A 61 4.88 -18.32 11.16
N GLN A 62 5.20 -19.44 10.52
CA GLN A 62 6.28 -19.51 9.52
C GLN A 62 5.96 -18.67 8.28
N MET A 63 4.70 -18.71 7.80
CA MET A 63 4.24 -17.89 6.68
C MET A 63 4.28 -16.39 7.02
N MET A 64 3.79 -15.99 8.20
CA MET A 64 3.88 -14.62 8.72
C MET A 64 5.31 -14.09 8.69
N GLN A 65 6.27 -14.89 9.17
CA GLN A 65 7.68 -14.50 9.21
C GLN A 65 8.25 -14.31 7.79
N ASN A 66 7.94 -15.21 6.88
CA ASN A 66 8.35 -15.10 5.47
C ASN A 66 7.74 -13.87 4.79
N MET A 67 6.47 -13.55 5.06
CA MET A 67 5.81 -12.37 4.49
C MET A 67 6.36 -11.06 5.06
N LYS A 68 6.67 -11.02 6.36
CA LYS A 68 7.34 -9.86 6.97
C LYS A 68 8.71 -9.60 6.33
N ALA A 69 9.50 -10.66 6.10
CA ALA A 69 10.81 -10.56 5.45
C ALA A 69 10.75 -10.10 3.98
N GLN A 70 9.68 -10.46 3.26
CA GLN A 70 9.46 -10.00 1.88
C GLN A 70 9.02 -8.53 1.81
N ASN A 71 8.16 -8.08 2.73
CA ASN A 71 7.72 -6.68 2.79
C ASN A 71 8.86 -5.71 3.13
N THR A 72 9.88 -6.15 3.88
CA THR A 72 11.09 -5.35 4.12
C THR A 72 12.00 -5.22 2.90
N ASN A 73 12.05 -6.23 2.01
CA ASN A 73 12.91 -6.20 0.82
C ASN A 73 12.31 -5.38 -0.35
N LYS A 74 11.00 -5.14 -0.37
CA LYS A 74 10.37 -4.28 -1.38
C LYS A 74 10.60 -2.76 -1.13
N LYS A 75 11.22 -2.41 0.00
CA LYS A 75 11.58 -1.03 0.39
C LYS A 75 13.07 -0.69 0.21
N LYS A 76 13.89 -1.60 -0.32
CA LYS A 76 15.28 -1.30 -0.70
C LYS A 76 15.38 -0.93 -2.17
#